data_AF-A0AB36P6I8-F1
#
_entry.id   AF-A0AB36P6I8-F1
#
_cell.length_a   1.000
_cell.length_b   1.000
_cell.length_c   1.000
_cell.angle_alpha   90.00
_cell.angle_beta   90.00
_cell.angle_gamma   90.00
#
_symmetry.space_group_name_H-M   'P 1'
#
loop_
_entity.id
_entity.type
_entity.pdbx_description
1 polymer ?
#
loop_
_entity_poly.entity_id
_entity_poly.type
_entity_poly.pdbx_seq_one_letter_code
_entity_poly.pdbx_strand_id
1 'polypeptide(L)'
;MDEEKIKLYQIDKEKEVRLWETAVFVFDSSALLDFYYLPTKTRENIYSETFTHLEKRLWIPAHVEYEFLKNREKIIPKPISERYKDLKDEICKVKPSFTKEIQKRVDDISRQTLKDDKHPHIEQTHIVEIKAQIESFEKELKKFEDNILLQIKDAEQEILNVRLDDDVLKAIKLHFSVGKEYSYEKIIEISVEGKHRYEFKIPPGYGDHFKGEKKGTQIFGDLIIWKQILEYSKENGTPIIFITNDIKKDEDWCYLDKKNGEDRILAPREELIKEIYDFSKTEFWMYNLPQFLFHAKEYLKSNIPEQTIQYISQYVNTKSVKGNYLKFKCDNCGKIHSYHKSEFDLDFEIIETTQRSMGAENHYQALESFECECGNEISASFELWEYPVGAHNNDSVEIEGGELIETFYFTIDFFEDDYHEDFVSCEECDGNKDGVGNYVHNWGKHEIENEFPHNHVNGKYSTVISGSCDWCSTLHIRCPKCHSVNSFPESSSNEKKECEGGCGLFFKREAEYSSDGFSEYTLKLIDDRLAACGSCGNEFVDVEGNSICENCEEDYNDK
;
A
#
# COMPACT_ATOMS: atom_id res chain seq x y z
N MET A 1 -11.37 16.86 -45.92
CA MET A 1 -11.31 16.31 -44.56
C MET A 1 -11.03 17.49 -43.65
N ASP A 2 -11.78 17.62 -42.56
CA ASP A 2 -11.66 18.77 -41.66
C ASP A 2 -11.16 18.24 -40.32
N GLU A 3 -9.85 18.37 -40.10
CA GLU A 3 -9.14 17.86 -38.92
C GLU A 3 -9.51 18.63 -37.65
N GLU A 4 -10.04 19.86 -37.77
CA GLU A 4 -10.48 20.68 -36.63
C GLU A 4 -11.61 20.02 -35.83
N LYS A 5 -12.35 19.09 -36.44
CA LYS A 5 -13.43 18.36 -35.78
C LYS A 5 -12.97 17.53 -34.58
N ILE A 6 -11.69 17.11 -34.54
CA ILE A 6 -11.16 16.32 -33.42
C ILE A 6 -10.93 17.16 -32.16
N LYS A 7 -10.70 18.48 -32.30
CA LYS A 7 -10.43 19.38 -31.16
C LYS A 7 -11.57 19.45 -30.15
N LEU A 8 -12.81 19.17 -30.59
CA LEU A 8 -13.95 19.09 -29.68
C LEU A 8 -13.78 17.95 -28.64
N TYR A 9 -13.14 16.85 -29.04
CA TYR A 9 -13.01 15.63 -28.23
C TYR A 9 -11.71 15.57 -27.42
N GLN A 10 -10.76 16.46 -27.68
CA GLN A 10 -9.47 16.51 -26.99
C GLN A 10 -9.42 17.68 -26.01
N ILE A 11 -8.60 17.55 -24.96
CA ILE A 11 -8.26 18.64 -24.06
C ILE A 11 -6.86 19.13 -24.40
N ASP A 12 -6.72 20.44 -24.60
CA ASP A 12 -5.44 21.13 -24.69
C ASP A 12 -5.41 22.23 -23.61
N LYS A 13 -4.23 22.83 -23.39
CA LYS A 13 -4.06 23.79 -22.30
C LYS A 13 -4.93 25.04 -22.48
N GLU A 14 -5.16 25.48 -23.72
CA GLU A 14 -5.98 26.66 -24.00
C GLU A 14 -7.47 26.39 -23.73
N LYS A 15 -7.95 25.19 -24.11
CA LYS A 15 -9.30 24.72 -23.81
C LYS A 15 -9.50 24.51 -22.32
N GLU A 16 -8.54 23.91 -21.64
CA GLU A 16 -8.59 23.69 -20.20
C GLU A 16 -8.70 25.02 -19.44
N VAL A 17 -7.85 26.02 -19.77
CA VAL A 17 -7.93 27.37 -19.21
C VAL A 17 -9.32 27.99 -19.46
N ARG A 18 -9.80 27.96 -20.71
CA ARG A 18 -11.11 28.53 -21.06
C ARG A 18 -12.26 27.88 -20.29
N LEU A 19 -12.23 26.55 -20.15
CA LEU A 19 -13.24 25.82 -19.38
C LEU A 19 -13.18 26.24 -17.91
N TRP A 20 -11.99 26.33 -17.29
CA TRP A 20 -11.87 26.78 -15.90
C TRP A 20 -12.33 28.22 -15.67
N GLU A 21 -12.21 29.09 -16.67
CA GLU A 21 -12.69 30.49 -16.61
C GLU A 21 -14.21 30.61 -16.77
N THR A 22 -14.83 29.76 -17.60
CA THR A 22 -16.22 29.98 -18.07
C THR A 22 -17.22 28.89 -17.72
N ALA A 23 -16.76 27.68 -17.41
CA ALA A 23 -17.65 26.56 -17.16
C ALA A 23 -18.38 26.66 -15.82
N VAL A 24 -19.54 26.02 -15.78
CA VAL A 24 -20.24 25.66 -14.55
C VAL A 24 -19.74 24.27 -14.12
N PHE A 25 -19.40 24.16 -12.86
CA PHE A 25 -18.92 22.95 -12.21
C PHE A 25 -20.12 22.22 -11.61
N VAL A 26 -20.33 21.01 -12.10
CA VAL A 26 -21.45 20.16 -11.75
C VAL A 26 -20.93 18.99 -10.94
N PHE A 27 -21.36 18.87 -9.69
CA PHE A 27 -20.92 17.78 -8.83
C PHE A 27 -21.92 16.63 -8.87
N ASP A 28 -21.40 15.41 -8.88
CA ASP A 28 -22.14 14.18 -8.64
C ASP A 28 -22.30 13.89 -7.14
N SER A 29 -23.26 13.03 -6.79
CA SER A 29 -23.51 12.62 -5.42
C SER A 29 -22.32 11.86 -4.83
N SER A 30 -21.61 11.07 -5.65
CA SER A 30 -20.40 10.33 -5.23
C SER A 30 -19.29 11.27 -4.72
N ALA A 31 -18.96 12.31 -5.49
CA ALA A 31 -17.93 13.29 -5.13
C ALA A 31 -18.33 14.12 -3.90
N LEU A 32 -19.61 14.49 -3.76
CA LEU A 32 -20.11 15.23 -2.59
C LEU A 32 -20.11 14.40 -1.31
N LEU A 33 -20.45 13.11 -1.40
CA LEU A 33 -20.47 12.22 -0.24
C LEU A 33 -19.07 11.90 0.29
N ASP A 34 -18.04 11.93 -0.57
CA ASP A 34 -16.67 11.66 -0.17
C ASP A 34 -16.08 12.76 0.74
N PHE A 35 -16.67 13.96 0.76
CA PHE A 35 -16.30 14.99 1.75
C PHE A 35 -16.45 14.48 3.18
N TYR A 36 -17.43 13.62 3.49
CA TYR A 36 -17.63 13.09 4.85
C TYR A 36 -16.47 12.20 5.35
N TYR A 37 -15.54 11.80 4.48
CA TYR A 37 -14.33 11.06 4.88
C TYR A 37 -13.16 11.97 5.21
N LEU A 38 -13.25 13.26 4.89
CA LEU A 38 -12.18 14.23 5.13
C LEU A 38 -12.30 14.81 6.53
N PRO A 39 -11.20 15.15 7.22
CA PRO A 39 -11.25 15.90 8.47
C PRO A 39 -11.94 17.26 8.29
N THR A 40 -12.60 17.76 9.34
CA THR A 40 -13.39 19.02 9.27
C THR A 40 -12.55 20.20 8.79
N LYS A 41 -11.32 20.34 9.31
CA LYS A 41 -10.38 21.39 8.88
C LYS A 41 -10.05 21.33 7.38
N THR A 42 -9.95 20.12 6.82
CA THR A 42 -9.70 19.93 5.38
C THR A 42 -10.91 20.37 4.56
N ARG A 43 -12.12 20.02 5.01
CA ARG A 43 -13.37 20.44 4.36
C ARG A 43 -13.51 21.96 4.34
N GLU A 44 -13.29 22.61 5.48
CA GLU A 44 -13.33 24.07 5.61
C GLU A 44 -12.36 24.75 4.65
N ASN A 45 -11.12 24.23 4.53
CA ASN A 45 -10.13 24.75 3.58
C ASN A 45 -10.61 24.60 2.13
N ILE A 46 -11.20 23.46 1.76
CA ILE A 46 -11.75 23.28 0.41
C ILE A 46 -12.89 24.28 0.16
N TYR A 47 -13.78 24.51 1.12
CA TYR A 47 -14.87 25.46 0.96
C TYR A 47 -14.36 26.90 0.75
N SER A 48 -13.38 27.34 1.55
CA SER A 48 -12.83 28.69 1.45
C SER A 48 -12.01 28.87 0.17
N GLU A 49 -11.17 27.89 -0.18
CA GLU A 49 -10.19 28.04 -1.26
C GLU A 49 -10.72 27.58 -2.64
N THR A 50 -11.87 26.89 -2.70
CA THR A 50 -12.47 26.48 -3.98
C THR A 50 -13.90 26.96 -4.14
N PHE A 51 -14.81 26.59 -3.24
CA PHE A 51 -16.24 26.87 -3.45
C PHE A 51 -16.55 28.37 -3.44
N THR A 52 -15.83 29.14 -2.62
CA THR A 52 -15.94 30.60 -2.59
C THR A 52 -15.45 31.25 -3.88
N HIS A 53 -14.41 30.70 -4.51
CA HIS A 53 -13.87 31.21 -5.80
C HIS A 53 -14.72 30.82 -7.01
N LEU A 54 -15.58 29.81 -6.86
CA LEU A 54 -16.52 29.33 -7.87
C LEU A 54 -17.96 29.82 -7.62
N GLU A 55 -18.14 30.92 -6.89
CA GLU A 55 -19.46 31.47 -6.57
C GLU A 55 -20.33 31.60 -7.84
N LYS A 56 -21.58 31.10 -7.77
CA LYS A 56 -22.56 31.06 -8.87
C LYS A 56 -22.19 30.15 -10.05
N ARG A 57 -21.02 29.51 -10.04
CA ARG A 57 -20.60 28.51 -11.02
C ARG A 57 -20.65 27.08 -10.46
N LEU A 58 -21.15 26.92 -9.25
CA LEU A 58 -21.43 25.62 -8.64
C LEU A 58 -22.90 25.27 -8.76
N TRP A 59 -23.18 24.13 -9.39
CA TRP A 59 -24.53 23.65 -9.62
C TRP A 59 -24.63 22.15 -9.41
N ILE A 60 -25.79 21.67 -8.97
CA ILE A 60 -26.09 20.23 -8.91
C ILE A 60 -27.46 19.93 -9.55
N PRO A 61 -27.59 18.80 -10.26
CA PRO A 61 -28.88 18.29 -10.69
C PRO A 61 -29.77 17.98 -9.48
N ALA A 62 -31.09 18.12 -9.63
CA ALA A 62 -32.01 17.79 -8.53
C ALA A 62 -31.93 16.31 -8.16
N HIS A 63 -31.60 15.43 -9.10
CA HIS A 63 -31.39 14.02 -8.81
C HIS A 63 -30.15 13.78 -7.92
N VAL A 64 -29.08 14.55 -8.12
CA VAL A 64 -27.90 14.52 -7.25
C VAL A 64 -28.24 14.98 -5.84
N GLU A 65 -29.01 16.07 -5.69
CA GLU A 65 -29.49 16.51 -4.38
C GLU A 65 -30.27 15.39 -3.67
N TYR A 66 -31.20 14.74 -4.37
CA TYR A 66 -31.96 13.60 -3.84
C TYR A 66 -31.03 12.46 -3.38
N GLU A 67 -30.08 12.04 -4.20
CA GLU A 67 -29.15 10.96 -3.86
C GLU A 67 -28.25 11.32 -2.67
N PHE A 68 -27.72 12.54 -2.66
CA PHE A 68 -26.91 13.06 -1.56
C PHE A 68 -27.71 13.04 -0.24
N LEU A 69 -28.90 13.63 -0.22
CA LEU A 69 -29.75 13.70 0.97
C LEU A 69 -30.18 12.31 1.46
N LYS A 70 -30.45 11.38 0.53
CA LYS A 70 -30.82 9.99 0.85
C LYS A 70 -29.66 9.22 1.48
N ASN A 71 -28.42 9.44 1.00
CA ASN A 71 -27.28 8.62 1.37
C ASN A 71 -26.42 9.20 2.50
N ARG A 72 -26.39 10.53 2.72
CA ARG A 72 -25.50 11.20 3.69
C ARG A 72 -25.50 10.58 5.08
N GLU A 73 -26.67 10.30 5.66
CA GLU A 73 -26.79 9.74 7.02
C GLU A 73 -26.12 8.36 7.18
N LYS A 74 -26.10 7.58 6.08
CA LYS A 74 -25.43 6.29 5.99
C LYS A 74 -23.93 6.43 5.78
N ILE A 75 -23.49 7.47 5.06
CA ILE A 75 -22.07 7.69 4.74
C ILE A 75 -21.31 8.31 5.92
N ILE A 76 -21.91 9.24 6.67
CA ILE A 76 -21.26 9.90 7.82
C ILE A 76 -20.50 8.94 8.76
N PRO A 77 -21.05 7.80 9.23
CA PRO A 77 -20.33 6.91 10.15
C PRO A 77 -19.31 5.99 9.47
N LYS A 78 -19.23 5.96 8.14
CA LYS A 78 -18.36 5.01 7.43
C LYS A 78 -16.86 5.15 7.71
N PRO A 79 -16.29 6.36 7.85
CA PRO A 79 -14.87 6.51 8.21
C PRO A 79 -14.51 5.72 9.49
N ILE A 80 -15.43 5.69 10.46
CA ILE A 80 -15.27 4.93 11.70
C ILE A 80 -15.14 3.43 11.41
N SER A 81 -16.10 2.87 10.67
CA SER A 81 -16.14 1.43 10.39
C SER A 81 -15.09 0.95 9.39
N GLU A 82 -14.67 1.81 8.47
CA GLU A 82 -13.81 1.46 7.34
C GLU A 82 -12.32 1.84 7.57
N ARG A 83 -12.00 2.75 8.50
CA ARG A 83 -10.62 3.20 8.74
C ARG A 83 -10.21 3.10 10.21
N TYR A 84 -11.01 3.64 11.13
CA TYR A 84 -10.64 3.66 12.55
C TYR A 84 -10.72 2.28 13.22
N LYS A 85 -11.61 1.40 12.74
CA LYS A 85 -11.73 0.05 13.29
C LYS A 85 -10.44 -0.76 13.12
N ASP A 86 -9.90 -0.82 11.91
CA ASP A 86 -8.69 -1.60 11.63
C ASP A 86 -7.48 -1.00 12.35
N LEU A 87 -7.37 0.34 12.39
CA LEU A 87 -6.35 1.05 13.17
C LEU A 87 -6.44 0.73 14.67
N LYS A 88 -7.64 0.72 15.25
CA LYS A 88 -7.83 0.30 16.66
C LYS A 88 -7.37 -1.13 16.87
N ASP A 89 -7.72 -2.05 15.96
CA ASP A 89 -7.33 -3.45 16.05
C ASP A 89 -5.81 -3.60 15.96
N GLU A 90 -5.12 -2.81 15.11
CA GLU A 90 -3.66 -2.75 15.02
C GLU A 90 -3.02 -2.22 16.32
N ILE A 91 -3.52 -1.12 16.87
CA ILE A 91 -3.02 -0.56 18.14
C ILE A 91 -3.22 -1.54 19.30
N CYS A 92 -4.38 -2.20 19.37
CA CYS A 92 -4.63 -3.22 20.40
C CYS A 92 -3.71 -4.45 20.27
N LYS A 93 -3.14 -4.68 19.09
CA LYS A 93 -2.18 -5.76 18.80
C LYS A 93 -0.73 -5.39 19.12
N VAL A 94 -0.41 -4.11 19.38
CA VAL A 94 0.92 -3.65 19.86
C VAL A 94 1.30 -4.30 21.21
N LYS A 95 0.36 -5.04 21.81
CA LYS A 95 0.50 -5.86 23.01
C LYS A 95 1.81 -6.67 23.18
N PRO A 96 2.09 -7.09 24.43
CA PRO A 96 3.40 -7.48 24.97
C PRO A 96 3.86 -8.90 24.58
N SER A 97 3.68 -9.35 23.33
CA SER A 97 4.26 -10.64 22.93
C SER A 97 5.79 -10.57 23.04
N PHE A 98 6.36 -9.48 22.54
CA PHE A 98 7.79 -9.19 22.59
C PHE A 98 8.29 -9.00 24.03
N THR A 99 7.64 -8.15 24.84
CA THR A 99 8.10 -7.91 26.22
C THR A 99 7.92 -9.15 27.11
N LYS A 100 6.87 -9.95 26.93
CA LYS A 100 6.71 -11.22 27.66
C LYS A 100 7.76 -12.25 27.27
N GLU A 101 8.15 -12.30 26.00
CA GLU A 101 9.22 -13.20 25.56
C GLU A 101 10.56 -12.81 26.17
N ILE A 102 10.92 -11.52 26.11
CA ILE A 102 12.14 -11.00 26.74
C ILE A 102 12.09 -11.24 28.25
N GLN A 103 10.98 -10.88 28.91
CA GLN A 103 10.79 -11.09 30.33
C GLN A 103 10.99 -12.56 30.71
N LYS A 104 10.42 -13.49 29.93
CA LYS A 104 10.60 -14.93 30.15
C LYS A 104 12.05 -15.36 30.01
N ARG A 105 12.77 -14.92 28.97
CA ARG A 105 14.19 -15.24 28.78
C ARG A 105 15.05 -14.70 29.94
N VAL A 106 14.79 -13.47 30.37
CA VAL A 106 15.48 -12.85 31.52
C VAL A 106 15.15 -13.58 32.82
N ASP A 107 13.90 -13.99 33.03
CA ASP A 107 13.48 -14.81 34.17
C ASP A 107 14.13 -16.20 34.16
N ASP A 108 14.30 -16.82 33.00
CA ASP A 108 14.96 -18.11 32.83
C ASP A 108 16.45 -18.03 33.20
N ILE A 109 17.16 -17.01 32.70
CA ILE A 109 18.56 -16.74 33.06
C ILE A 109 18.69 -16.51 34.57
N SER A 110 17.80 -15.67 35.14
CA SER A 110 17.77 -15.40 36.58
C SER A 110 17.60 -16.70 37.39
N ARG A 111 16.61 -17.55 37.03
CA ARG A 111 16.37 -18.82 37.74
C ARG A 111 17.53 -19.81 37.65
N GLN A 112 18.24 -19.84 36.52
CA GLN A 112 19.38 -20.73 36.32
C GLN A 112 20.62 -20.29 37.10
N THR A 113 20.73 -19.00 37.43
CA THR A 113 21.94 -18.38 38.00
C THR A 113 21.82 -17.96 39.46
N LEU A 114 20.61 -18.00 40.03
CA LEU A 114 20.29 -17.53 41.39
C LEU A 114 20.76 -18.46 42.52
N LYS A 115 21.05 -19.74 42.25
CA LYS A 115 21.33 -20.72 43.32
C LYS A 115 22.76 -20.57 43.84
N ASP A 116 22.91 -19.97 45.02
CA ASP A 116 24.22 -19.74 45.66
C ASP A 116 25.02 -21.03 45.94
N ASP A 117 24.36 -22.19 46.00
CA ASP A 117 24.99 -23.48 46.31
C ASP A 117 25.42 -24.30 45.07
N LYS A 118 25.14 -23.82 43.84
CA LYS A 118 25.37 -24.58 42.60
C LYS A 118 25.77 -23.67 41.44
N HIS A 119 26.70 -24.12 40.62
CA HIS A 119 27.01 -23.45 39.35
C HIS A 119 25.99 -23.80 38.25
N PRO A 120 25.71 -22.87 37.30
CA PRO A 120 26.29 -21.52 37.22
C PRO A 120 25.67 -20.56 38.25
N HIS A 121 26.51 -19.70 38.84
CA HIS A 121 26.09 -18.64 39.77
C HIS A 121 26.59 -17.30 39.22
N ILE A 122 25.68 -16.33 39.05
CA ILE A 122 25.95 -15.01 38.46
C ILE A 122 25.28 -13.93 39.32
N GLU A 123 25.95 -12.79 39.46
CA GLU A 123 25.41 -11.61 40.14
C GLU A 123 24.07 -11.17 39.51
N GLN A 124 23.05 -10.93 40.35
CA GLN A 124 21.69 -10.65 39.88
C GLN A 124 21.39 -9.16 39.67
N THR A 125 22.33 -8.26 39.94
CA THR A 125 22.10 -6.80 39.93
C THR A 125 21.60 -6.30 38.57
N HIS A 126 22.35 -6.53 37.50
CA HIS A 126 21.94 -6.12 36.15
C HIS A 126 20.69 -6.86 35.65
N ILE A 127 20.47 -8.11 36.08
CA ILE A 127 19.26 -8.88 35.75
C ILE A 127 18.02 -8.21 36.36
N VAL A 128 18.11 -7.76 37.62
CA VAL A 128 17.03 -7.04 38.29
C VAL A 128 16.79 -5.67 37.65
N GLU A 129 17.85 -4.97 37.25
CA GLU A 129 17.74 -3.68 36.53
C GLU A 129 17.01 -3.83 35.20
N ILE A 130 17.35 -4.83 34.40
CA ILE A 130 16.67 -5.13 33.13
C ILE A 130 15.19 -5.47 33.36
N LYS A 131 14.86 -6.28 34.37
CA LYS A 131 13.45 -6.57 34.72
C LYS A 131 12.67 -5.30 35.05
N ALA A 132 13.28 -4.38 35.81
CA ALA A 132 12.65 -3.10 36.12
C ALA A 132 12.45 -2.21 34.87
N GLN A 133 13.39 -2.22 33.94
CA GLN A 133 13.26 -1.51 32.66
C GLN A 133 12.14 -2.09 31.79
N ILE A 134 12.02 -3.43 31.72
CA ILE A 134 10.93 -4.10 31.01
C ILE A 134 9.57 -3.70 31.60
N GLU A 135 9.42 -3.75 32.92
CA GLU A 135 8.19 -3.30 33.59
C GLU A 135 7.87 -1.82 33.34
N SER A 136 8.89 -0.97 33.25
CA SER A 136 8.73 0.45 32.93
C SER A 136 8.24 0.63 31.49
N PHE A 137 8.87 -0.06 30.55
CA PHE A 137 8.50 -0.02 29.13
C PHE A 137 7.08 -0.54 28.88
N GLU A 138 6.66 -1.61 29.56
CA GLU A 138 5.28 -2.10 29.48
C GLU A 138 4.26 -1.04 29.94
N LYS A 139 4.59 -0.23 30.96
CA LYS A 139 3.73 0.87 31.40
C LYS A 139 3.70 2.00 30.38
N GLU A 140 4.81 2.29 29.70
CA GLU A 140 4.87 3.30 28.64
C GLU A 140 4.08 2.88 27.41
N LEU A 141 4.22 1.64 26.95
CA LEU A 141 3.41 1.08 25.87
C LEU A 141 1.92 1.17 26.17
N LYS A 142 1.53 0.83 27.41
CA LYS A 142 0.12 0.95 27.82
C LYS A 142 -0.36 2.40 27.83
N LYS A 143 0.46 3.35 28.30
CA LYS A 143 0.12 4.78 28.24
C LYS A 143 -0.03 5.27 26.80
N PHE A 144 0.83 4.81 25.91
CA PHE A 144 0.74 5.10 24.48
C PHE A 144 -0.58 4.57 23.91
N GLU A 145 -0.90 3.29 24.14
CA GLU A 145 -2.17 2.66 23.74
C GLU A 145 -3.37 3.48 24.23
N ASP A 146 -3.43 3.74 25.54
CA ASP A 146 -4.52 4.50 26.17
C ASP A 146 -4.65 5.92 25.56
N ASN A 147 -3.53 6.59 25.26
CA ASN A 147 -3.52 7.92 24.66
C ASN A 147 -4.07 7.91 23.23
N ILE A 148 -3.58 7.01 22.37
CA ILE A 148 -4.04 6.95 20.98
C ILE A 148 -5.50 6.50 20.90
N LEU A 149 -5.92 5.53 21.73
CA LEU A 149 -7.32 5.12 21.80
C LEU A 149 -8.26 6.26 22.22
N LEU A 150 -7.79 7.15 23.11
CA LEU A 150 -8.53 8.37 23.47
C LEU A 150 -8.64 9.33 22.28
N GLN A 151 -7.54 9.59 21.56
CA GLN A 151 -7.56 10.44 20.37
C GLN A 151 -8.49 9.89 19.27
N ILE A 152 -8.47 8.58 19.05
CA ILE A 152 -9.39 7.94 18.10
C ILE A 152 -10.85 8.16 18.54
N LYS A 153 -11.14 7.98 19.83
CA LYS A 153 -12.49 8.19 20.34
C LYS A 153 -12.96 9.64 20.16
N ASP A 154 -12.08 10.61 20.35
CA ASP A 154 -12.39 12.02 20.12
C ASP A 154 -12.68 12.28 18.63
N ALA A 155 -11.88 11.72 17.72
CA ALA A 155 -12.10 11.82 16.27
C ALA A 155 -13.40 11.14 15.82
N GLU A 156 -13.72 9.95 16.35
CA GLU A 156 -15.00 9.28 16.10
C GLU A 156 -16.18 10.13 16.55
N GLN A 157 -16.05 10.80 17.69
CA GLN A 157 -17.09 11.68 18.20
C GLN A 157 -17.24 12.94 17.34
N GLU A 158 -16.14 13.52 16.85
CA GLU A 158 -16.17 14.61 15.85
C GLU A 158 -16.97 14.19 14.61
N ILE A 159 -16.68 13.00 14.04
CA ILE A 159 -17.39 12.46 12.88
C ILE A 159 -18.89 12.29 13.17
N LEU A 160 -19.25 11.73 14.32
CA LEU A 160 -20.66 11.54 14.68
C LEU A 160 -21.40 12.86 14.94
N ASN A 161 -20.69 13.87 15.44
CA ASN A 161 -21.26 15.20 15.71
C ASN A 161 -21.65 15.94 14.42
N VAL A 162 -21.14 15.54 13.24
CA VAL A 162 -21.59 16.06 11.93
C VAL A 162 -23.10 15.84 11.72
N ARG A 163 -23.72 14.84 12.37
CA ARG A 163 -25.19 14.66 12.34
C ARG A 163 -25.95 15.77 13.05
N LEU A 164 -25.32 16.40 14.05
CA LEU A 164 -25.90 17.50 14.81
C LEU A 164 -25.67 18.83 14.09
N ASP A 165 -24.47 19.00 13.54
CA ASP A 165 -24.11 20.15 12.74
C ASP A 165 -23.38 19.76 11.45
N ASP A 166 -24.15 19.59 10.36
CA ASP A 166 -23.66 19.09 9.09
C ASP A 166 -23.06 20.23 8.24
N ASP A 167 -21.75 20.42 8.35
CA ASP A 167 -21.00 21.44 7.62
C ASP A 167 -21.02 21.20 6.10
N VAL A 168 -21.00 19.94 5.64
CA VAL A 168 -21.06 19.59 4.21
C VAL A 168 -22.40 20.02 3.62
N LEU A 169 -23.51 19.67 4.28
CA LEU A 169 -24.85 20.08 3.85
C LEU A 169 -24.99 21.62 3.87
N LYS A 170 -24.42 22.29 4.89
CA LYS A 170 -24.41 23.75 4.96
C LYS A 170 -23.63 24.37 3.81
N ALA A 171 -22.44 23.87 3.50
CA ALA A 171 -21.61 24.35 2.40
C ALA A 171 -22.31 24.16 1.06
N ILE A 172 -22.93 22.99 0.82
CA ILE A 172 -23.71 22.74 -0.40
C ILE A 172 -24.85 23.75 -0.52
N LYS A 173 -25.65 23.94 0.54
CA LYS A 173 -26.76 24.91 0.54
C LYS A 173 -26.32 26.36 0.32
N LEU A 174 -25.12 26.71 0.77
CA LEU A 174 -24.58 28.07 0.67
C LEU A 174 -24.03 28.35 -0.73
N HIS A 175 -23.27 27.42 -1.30
CA HIS A 175 -22.48 27.66 -2.50
C HIS A 175 -23.11 27.10 -3.79
N PHE A 176 -23.94 26.06 -3.71
CA PHE A 176 -24.48 25.37 -4.88
C PHE A 176 -25.91 25.80 -5.18
N SER A 177 -26.17 26.01 -6.46
CA SER A 177 -27.53 26.11 -6.99
C SER A 177 -28.05 24.73 -7.40
N VAL A 178 -29.35 24.48 -7.22
CA VAL A 178 -29.97 23.18 -7.53
C VAL A 178 -30.83 23.30 -8.79
N GLY A 179 -30.73 22.30 -9.66
CA GLY A 179 -31.54 22.17 -10.86
C GLY A 179 -33.03 21.94 -10.58
N LYS A 180 -33.83 21.97 -11.64
CA LYS A 180 -35.27 21.68 -11.55
C LYS A 180 -35.52 20.19 -11.46
N GLU A 181 -36.38 19.78 -10.52
CA GLU A 181 -36.84 18.39 -10.42
C GLU A 181 -37.71 17.97 -11.62
N TYR A 182 -37.53 16.73 -12.06
CA TYR A 182 -38.35 16.13 -13.12
C TYR A 182 -39.66 15.58 -12.59
N SER A 183 -40.72 15.74 -13.39
CA SER A 183 -41.96 15.03 -13.14
C SER A 183 -41.73 13.52 -13.28
N TYR A 184 -42.55 12.74 -12.59
CA TYR A 184 -42.50 11.29 -12.72
C TYR A 184 -42.73 10.83 -14.17
N GLU A 185 -43.60 11.51 -14.91
CA GLU A 185 -43.85 11.26 -16.34
C GLU A 185 -42.56 11.42 -17.16
N LYS A 186 -41.79 12.49 -16.91
CA LYS A 186 -40.50 12.71 -17.57
C LYS A 186 -39.49 11.62 -17.21
N ILE A 187 -39.46 11.16 -15.97
CA ILE A 187 -38.62 10.03 -15.54
C ILE A 187 -39.00 8.74 -16.29
N ILE A 188 -40.29 8.49 -16.51
CA ILE A 188 -40.76 7.35 -17.30
C ILE A 188 -40.34 7.48 -18.76
N GLU A 189 -40.43 8.67 -19.37
CA GLU A 189 -39.92 8.90 -20.73
C GLU A 189 -38.42 8.60 -20.84
N ILE A 190 -37.63 9.10 -19.89
CA ILE A 190 -36.18 8.84 -19.81
C ILE A 190 -35.91 7.34 -19.67
N SER A 191 -36.72 6.62 -18.89
CA SER A 191 -36.56 5.17 -18.72
C SER A 191 -36.81 4.37 -20.01
N VAL A 192 -37.64 4.88 -20.92
CA VAL A 192 -37.88 4.26 -22.24
C VAL A 192 -36.65 4.45 -23.13
N GLU A 193 -36.09 5.66 -23.18
CA GLU A 193 -34.82 5.94 -23.88
C GLU A 193 -33.67 5.11 -23.27
N GLY A 194 -33.59 5.07 -21.94
CA GLY A 194 -32.55 4.38 -21.19
C GLY A 194 -32.48 2.89 -21.49
N LYS A 195 -33.62 2.22 -21.71
CA LYS A 195 -33.63 0.82 -22.15
C LYS A 195 -32.85 0.61 -23.44
N HIS A 196 -33.07 1.46 -24.44
CA HIS A 196 -32.35 1.39 -25.69
C HIS A 196 -30.87 1.71 -25.50
N ARG A 197 -30.54 2.77 -24.74
CA ARG A 197 -29.15 3.11 -24.44
C ARG A 197 -28.40 1.95 -23.78
N TYR A 198 -28.99 1.32 -22.76
CA TYR A 198 -28.32 0.30 -21.97
C TYR A 198 -28.18 -1.03 -22.72
N GLU A 199 -29.15 -1.35 -23.59
CA GLU A 199 -29.04 -2.49 -24.52
C GLU A 199 -27.80 -2.39 -25.42
N PHE A 200 -27.46 -1.17 -25.86
CA PHE A 200 -26.33 -0.91 -26.75
C PHE A 200 -25.10 -0.31 -26.04
N LYS A 201 -25.07 -0.32 -24.70
CA LYS A 201 -23.99 0.26 -23.87
C LYS A 201 -23.65 1.72 -24.25
N ILE A 202 -24.68 2.51 -24.53
CA ILE A 202 -24.58 3.94 -24.80
C ILE A 202 -24.62 4.68 -23.45
N PRO A 203 -23.64 5.54 -23.14
CA PRO A 203 -23.54 6.21 -21.85
C PRO A 203 -24.63 7.30 -21.63
N PRO A 204 -24.87 7.73 -20.38
CA PRO A 204 -24.40 7.15 -19.12
C PRO A 204 -25.46 6.29 -18.40
N GLY A 205 -25.03 5.44 -17.48
CA GLY A 205 -25.79 4.62 -16.56
C GLY A 205 -25.92 3.13 -16.92
N TYR A 206 -25.33 2.65 -18.03
CA TYR A 206 -25.52 1.26 -18.45
C TYR A 206 -24.85 0.26 -17.50
N GLY A 207 -23.78 0.65 -16.79
CA GLY A 207 -23.07 -0.22 -15.85
C GLY A 207 -23.97 -0.68 -14.69
N ASP A 208 -24.91 0.16 -14.26
CA ASP A 208 -25.85 -0.17 -13.18
C ASP A 208 -26.93 -1.18 -13.61
N HIS A 209 -27.22 -1.29 -14.90
CA HIS A 209 -28.15 -2.30 -15.42
C HIS A 209 -27.64 -3.72 -15.21
N PHE A 210 -26.33 -3.94 -15.39
CA PHE A 210 -25.71 -5.26 -15.34
C PHE A 210 -25.34 -5.71 -13.91
N LYS A 211 -25.24 -4.79 -12.95
CA LYS A 211 -24.92 -5.12 -11.54
C LYS A 211 -26.10 -5.70 -10.74
N GLY A 212 -27.35 -5.47 -11.17
CA GLY A 212 -28.55 -6.05 -10.53
C GLY A 212 -28.91 -5.52 -9.14
N GLU A 213 -28.17 -4.53 -8.61
CA GLU A 213 -28.38 -3.97 -7.27
C GLU A 213 -29.54 -2.96 -7.21
N LYS A 214 -29.76 -2.19 -8.28
CA LYS A 214 -30.77 -1.13 -8.35
C LYS A 214 -32.10 -1.65 -8.89
N LYS A 215 -33.22 -1.10 -8.41
CA LYS A 215 -34.59 -1.51 -8.80
C LYS A 215 -35.41 -0.34 -9.35
N GLY A 216 -36.21 -0.62 -10.38
CA GLY A 216 -37.14 0.35 -10.95
C GLY A 216 -36.43 1.53 -11.60
N THR A 217 -36.87 2.75 -11.31
CA THR A 217 -36.30 3.99 -11.89
C THR A 217 -34.89 4.30 -11.40
N GLN A 218 -34.44 3.69 -10.29
CA GLN A 218 -33.07 3.89 -9.77
C GLN A 218 -31.98 3.45 -10.75
N ILE A 219 -32.31 2.50 -11.63
CA ILE A 219 -31.40 2.02 -12.69
C ILE A 219 -31.01 3.18 -13.62
N PHE A 220 -31.89 4.17 -13.81
CA PHE A 220 -31.68 5.29 -14.74
C PHE A 220 -31.17 6.56 -14.04
N GLY A 221 -30.67 6.47 -12.80
CA GLY A 221 -30.23 7.64 -12.02
C GLY A 221 -29.21 8.51 -12.77
N ASP A 222 -28.13 7.90 -13.24
CA ASP A 222 -27.06 8.53 -14.03
C ASP A 222 -27.60 9.17 -15.32
N LEU A 223 -28.54 8.52 -16.00
CA LEU A 223 -29.17 9.07 -17.20
C LEU A 223 -30.07 10.27 -16.87
N ILE A 224 -30.78 10.24 -15.73
CA ILE A 224 -31.58 11.38 -15.26
C ILE A 224 -30.68 12.58 -14.96
N ILE A 225 -29.56 12.35 -14.26
CA ILE A 225 -28.52 13.36 -13.99
C ILE A 225 -28.03 13.97 -15.31
N TRP A 226 -27.69 13.12 -16.28
CA TRP A 226 -27.23 13.58 -17.60
C TRP A 226 -28.26 14.44 -18.33
N LYS A 227 -29.53 14.02 -18.36
CA LYS A 227 -30.59 14.82 -19.00
C LYS A 227 -30.79 16.17 -18.32
N GLN A 228 -30.66 16.25 -16.99
CA GLN A 228 -30.69 17.52 -16.27
C GLN A 228 -29.52 18.43 -16.64
N ILE A 229 -28.31 17.87 -16.82
CA ILE A 229 -27.13 18.60 -17.28
C ILE A 229 -27.37 19.16 -18.70
N LEU A 230 -27.91 18.36 -19.62
CA LEU A 230 -28.22 18.80 -20.98
C LEU A 230 -29.18 19.98 -20.98
N GLU A 231 -30.30 19.89 -20.26
CA GLU A 231 -31.28 20.97 -20.17
C GLU A 231 -30.66 22.24 -19.56
N TYR A 232 -29.92 22.13 -18.46
CA TYR A 232 -29.23 23.27 -17.86
C TYR A 232 -28.25 23.94 -18.83
N SER A 233 -27.43 23.14 -19.54
CA SER A 233 -26.46 23.65 -20.51
C SER A 233 -27.15 24.39 -21.68
N LYS A 234 -28.35 23.95 -22.09
CA LYS A 234 -29.13 24.59 -23.15
C LYS A 234 -29.74 25.91 -22.71
N GLU A 235 -30.27 25.95 -21.48
CA GLU A 235 -30.92 27.14 -20.92
C GLU A 235 -29.92 28.27 -20.66
N ASN A 236 -28.69 27.93 -20.23
CA ASN A 236 -27.68 28.91 -19.83
C ASN A 236 -26.60 29.16 -20.90
N GLY A 237 -26.41 28.25 -21.86
CA GLY A 237 -25.41 28.39 -22.91
C GLY A 237 -23.96 28.36 -22.39
N THR A 238 -23.72 27.72 -21.25
CA THR A 238 -22.41 27.65 -20.59
C THR A 238 -21.75 26.29 -20.77
N PRO A 239 -20.40 26.23 -20.89
CA PRO A 239 -19.66 24.98 -20.79
C PRO A 239 -19.85 24.31 -19.44
N ILE A 240 -19.67 23.00 -19.40
CA ILE A 240 -19.86 22.18 -18.19
C ILE A 240 -18.58 21.40 -17.87
N ILE A 241 -18.16 21.45 -16.61
CA ILE A 241 -17.20 20.51 -16.04
C ILE A 241 -17.98 19.64 -15.05
N PHE A 242 -18.01 18.33 -15.25
CA PHE A 242 -18.71 17.40 -14.36
C PHE A 242 -17.71 16.65 -13.46
N ILE A 243 -17.96 16.66 -12.14
CA ILE A 243 -17.10 16.10 -11.11
C ILE A 243 -17.74 14.85 -10.55
N THR A 244 -17.13 13.69 -10.74
CA THR A 244 -17.61 12.40 -10.22
C THR A 244 -16.46 11.50 -9.79
N ASN A 245 -16.64 10.79 -8.67
CA ASN A 245 -15.72 9.73 -8.24
C ASN A 245 -16.21 8.34 -8.65
N ASP A 246 -17.38 8.23 -9.30
CA ASP A 246 -17.97 6.97 -9.75
C ASP A 246 -17.50 6.60 -11.16
N ILE A 247 -16.19 6.34 -11.28
CA ILE A 247 -15.50 6.18 -12.56
C ILE A 247 -15.26 4.71 -12.95
N LYS A 248 -15.34 3.78 -12.00
CA LYS A 248 -15.01 2.34 -12.20
C LYS A 248 -16.17 1.49 -12.78
N LYS A 249 -17.30 2.10 -13.15
CA LYS A 249 -18.46 1.38 -13.72
C LYS A 249 -18.32 1.23 -15.23
N ASP A 250 -17.53 0.27 -15.71
CA ASP A 250 -17.49 -0.14 -17.13
C ASP A 250 -17.26 1.00 -18.15
N GLU A 251 -16.47 2.04 -17.81
CA GLU A 251 -16.21 3.22 -18.67
C GLU A 251 -17.49 3.98 -19.11
N ASP A 252 -18.51 3.97 -18.26
CA ASP A 252 -19.86 4.50 -18.55
C ASP A 252 -19.92 6.03 -18.65
N TRP A 253 -18.99 6.74 -18.03
CA TRP A 253 -18.91 8.20 -18.13
C TRP A 253 -17.69 8.69 -18.91
N CYS A 254 -16.58 7.99 -18.78
CA CYS A 254 -15.30 8.44 -19.28
C CYS A 254 -14.39 7.28 -19.64
N TYR A 255 -13.45 7.56 -20.53
CA TYR A 255 -12.26 6.75 -20.67
C TYR A 255 -11.35 7.01 -19.49
N LEU A 256 -10.83 5.92 -18.97
CA LEU A 256 -9.80 5.94 -17.96
C LEU A 256 -8.46 5.76 -18.65
N ASP A 257 -7.44 6.48 -18.19
CA ASP A 257 -6.09 6.17 -18.63
C ASP A 257 -5.67 4.88 -17.93
N LYS A 258 -5.90 3.74 -18.58
CA LYS A 258 -5.55 2.42 -18.07
C LYS A 258 -4.08 2.06 -18.26
N LYS A 259 -3.26 2.95 -18.84
CA LYS A 259 -1.81 2.75 -18.76
C LYS A 259 -1.47 2.72 -17.28
N ASN A 260 -0.64 1.77 -16.88
CA ASN A 260 -0.15 1.70 -15.50
C ASN A 260 -1.29 1.46 -14.45
N GLY A 261 -2.41 0.86 -14.89
CA GLY A 261 -3.51 0.45 -14.02
C GLY A 261 -4.39 1.57 -13.43
N GLU A 262 -4.25 2.81 -13.91
CA GLU A 262 -4.87 3.99 -13.31
C GLU A 262 -6.40 4.12 -13.57
N ASP A 263 -7.16 4.48 -12.53
CA ASP A 263 -8.56 4.94 -12.66
C ASP A 263 -8.61 6.48 -12.62
N ARG A 264 -8.08 7.14 -13.66
CA ARG A 264 -8.13 8.59 -13.82
C ARG A 264 -8.96 8.94 -15.02
N ILE A 265 -9.78 9.99 -14.90
CA ILE A 265 -10.52 10.49 -16.06
C ILE A 265 -9.53 11.05 -17.07
N LEU A 266 -9.34 10.32 -18.18
CA LEU A 266 -8.53 10.73 -19.32
C LEU A 266 -9.34 11.69 -20.20
N ALA A 267 -10.55 11.27 -20.57
CA ALA A 267 -11.48 12.05 -21.36
C ALA A 267 -12.91 11.54 -21.13
N PRO A 268 -13.93 12.41 -21.19
CA PRO A 268 -15.32 11.95 -21.27
C PRO A 268 -15.54 11.09 -22.52
N ARG A 269 -16.54 10.21 -22.46
CA ARG A 269 -16.98 9.43 -23.64
C ARG A 269 -17.39 10.34 -24.78
N GLU A 270 -16.97 10.03 -26.02
CA GLU A 270 -17.23 10.90 -27.17
C GLU A 270 -18.74 11.08 -27.44
N GLU A 271 -19.56 10.09 -27.09
CA GLU A 271 -21.01 10.16 -27.20
C GLU A 271 -21.57 11.28 -26.32
N LEU A 272 -21.03 11.46 -25.11
CA LEU A 272 -21.44 12.52 -24.18
C LEU A 272 -21.00 13.90 -24.68
N ILE A 273 -19.74 14.03 -25.10
CA ILE A 273 -19.19 15.27 -25.68
C ILE A 273 -20.03 15.68 -26.91
N LYS A 274 -20.36 14.72 -27.77
CA LYS A 274 -21.14 14.96 -28.96
C LYS A 274 -22.60 15.31 -28.64
N GLU A 275 -23.24 14.58 -27.74
CA GLU A 275 -24.65 14.79 -27.38
C GLU A 275 -24.87 16.19 -26.82
N ILE A 276 -24.05 16.62 -25.84
CA ILE A 276 -24.18 17.96 -25.28
C ILE A 276 -23.84 19.04 -26.31
N TYR A 277 -22.78 18.88 -27.10
CA TYR A 277 -22.45 19.85 -28.15
C TYR A 277 -23.53 19.98 -29.23
N ASP A 278 -24.21 18.89 -29.59
CA ASP A 278 -25.34 18.95 -30.53
C ASP A 278 -26.60 19.54 -29.90
N PHE A 279 -26.83 19.29 -28.61
CA PHE A 279 -27.97 19.81 -27.87
C PHE A 279 -27.85 21.31 -27.56
N SER A 280 -26.75 21.73 -26.94
CA SER A 280 -26.54 23.07 -26.37
C SER A 280 -25.53 23.93 -27.12
N LYS A 281 -24.67 23.34 -27.97
CA LYS A 281 -23.49 24.02 -28.58
C LYS A 281 -22.48 24.49 -27.54
N THR A 282 -22.37 23.78 -26.41
CA THR A 282 -21.39 24.05 -25.36
C THR A 282 -20.38 22.92 -25.23
N GLU A 283 -19.22 23.25 -24.64
CA GLU A 283 -18.14 22.29 -24.38
C GLU A 283 -18.40 21.54 -23.06
N PHE A 284 -17.90 20.31 -22.97
CA PHE A 284 -18.05 19.42 -21.82
C PHE A 284 -16.74 18.75 -21.47
N TRP A 285 -16.43 18.71 -20.18
CA TRP A 285 -15.30 17.96 -19.65
C TRP A 285 -15.60 17.35 -18.29
N MET A 286 -14.73 16.48 -17.80
CA MET A 286 -14.92 15.74 -16.56
C MET A 286 -13.64 15.65 -15.74
N TYR A 287 -13.79 15.64 -14.42
CA TYR A 287 -12.72 15.38 -13.45
C TYR A 287 -13.24 14.48 -12.33
N ASN A 288 -12.37 13.70 -11.69
CA ASN A 288 -12.66 13.21 -10.34
C ASN A 288 -12.34 14.31 -9.30
N LEU A 289 -12.69 14.09 -8.03
CA LEU A 289 -12.46 15.07 -6.96
C LEU A 289 -10.96 15.43 -6.79
N PRO A 290 -10.01 14.48 -6.73
CA PRO A 290 -8.57 14.80 -6.73
C PRO A 290 -8.12 15.68 -7.90
N GLN A 291 -8.51 15.33 -9.14
CA GLN A 291 -8.18 16.11 -10.34
C GLN A 291 -8.75 17.53 -10.25
N PHE A 292 -10.00 17.67 -9.80
CA PHE A 292 -10.62 18.99 -9.59
C PHE A 292 -9.80 19.84 -8.61
N LEU A 293 -9.39 19.29 -7.45
CA LEU A 293 -8.62 20.04 -6.45
C LEU A 293 -7.21 20.39 -6.94
N PHE A 294 -6.58 19.49 -7.69
CA PHE A 294 -5.29 19.77 -8.32
C PHE A 294 -5.38 20.95 -9.30
N HIS A 295 -6.33 20.91 -10.23
CA HIS A 295 -6.50 21.98 -11.19
C HIS A 295 -7.01 23.28 -10.54
N ALA A 296 -7.78 23.19 -9.44
CA ALA A 296 -8.16 24.37 -8.66
C ALA A 296 -6.95 25.12 -8.10
N LYS A 297 -5.88 24.42 -7.68
CA LYS A 297 -4.61 25.05 -7.25
C LYS A 297 -3.99 25.87 -8.37
N GLU A 298 -3.99 25.34 -9.59
CA GLU A 298 -3.44 26.04 -10.75
C GLU A 298 -4.30 27.24 -11.17
N TYR A 299 -5.61 27.02 -11.34
CA TYR A 299 -6.49 27.99 -12.00
C TYR A 299 -7.19 28.96 -11.06
N LEU A 300 -7.50 28.54 -9.83
CA LEU A 300 -8.11 29.39 -8.81
C LEU A 300 -7.07 29.99 -7.86
N LYS A 301 -5.80 29.54 -7.94
CA LYS A 301 -4.72 29.86 -6.99
C LYS A 301 -5.09 29.49 -5.55
N SER A 302 -5.85 28.39 -5.39
CA SER A 302 -6.31 27.90 -4.10
C SER A 302 -5.14 27.43 -3.24
N ASN A 303 -5.08 27.81 -1.96
CA ASN A 303 -4.03 27.41 -1.04
C ASN A 303 -4.33 26.05 -0.37
N ILE A 304 -4.54 25.02 -1.19
CA ILE A 304 -4.73 23.64 -0.72
C ILE A 304 -3.36 22.94 -0.66
N PRO A 305 -2.96 22.38 0.50
CA PRO A 305 -1.72 21.62 0.61
C PRO A 305 -1.68 20.43 -0.36
N GLU A 306 -0.53 20.18 -0.99
CA GLU A 306 -0.32 19.04 -1.90
C GLU A 306 -0.66 17.73 -1.20
N GLN A 307 -0.22 17.57 0.06
CA GLN A 307 -0.53 16.41 0.89
C GLN A 307 -2.03 16.13 0.99
N THR A 308 -2.84 17.19 1.07
CA THR A 308 -4.31 17.01 1.13
C THR A 308 -4.84 16.38 -0.14
N ILE A 309 -4.40 16.83 -1.31
CA ILE A 309 -4.85 16.30 -2.61
C ILE A 309 -4.40 14.84 -2.75
N GLN A 310 -3.18 14.54 -2.33
CA GLN A 310 -2.62 13.20 -2.38
C GLN A 310 -3.39 12.22 -1.47
N TYR A 311 -3.67 12.60 -0.22
CA TYR A 311 -4.48 11.79 0.69
C TYR A 311 -5.89 11.52 0.13
N ILE A 312 -6.50 12.52 -0.52
CA ILE A 312 -7.80 12.35 -1.17
C ILE A 312 -7.69 11.39 -2.36
N SER A 313 -6.63 11.52 -3.17
CA SER A 313 -6.33 10.62 -4.30
C SER A 313 -6.18 9.17 -3.82
N GLN A 314 -5.29 8.94 -2.86
CA GLN A 314 -5.07 7.64 -2.23
C GLN A 314 -6.39 7.09 -1.66
N TYR A 315 -7.19 7.92 -0.96
CA TYR A 315 -8.48 7.49 -0.43
C TYR A 315 -9.45 7.02 -1.53
N VAL A 316 -9.61 7.81 -2.60
CA VAL A 316 -10.54 7.50 -3.70
C VAL A 316 -10.11 6.21 -4.40
N ASN A 317 -8.81 6.02 -4.62
CA ASN A 317 -8.28 4.88 -5.35
C ASN A 317 -8.29 3.58 -4.52
N THR A 318 -7.98 3.67 -3.22
CA THR A 318 -7.86 2.50 -2.31
C THR A 318 -9.18 2.07 -1.66
N LYS A 319 -10.30 2.76 -1.94
CA LYS A 319 -11.62 2.49 -1.33
C LYS A 319 -12.12 1.06 -1.51
N SER A 320 -11.58 0.31 -2.47
CA SER A 320 -11.99 -1.06 -2.81
C SER A 320 -11.05 -2.18 -2.32
N VAL A 321 -9.80 -1.90 -1.96
CA VAL A 321 -8.83 -2.94 -1.59
C VAL A 321 -9.10 -3.42 -0.17
N LYS A 322 -9.34 -4.73 -0.01
CA LYS A 322 -9.62 -5.37 1.28
C LYS A 322 -8.81 -6.64 1.39
N GLY A 323 -7.96 -6.72 2.41
CA GLY A 323 -7.19 -7.93 2.72
C GLY A 323 -5.96 -7.61 3.56
N ASN A 324 -5.51 -8.60 4.34
CA ASN A 324 -4.22 -8.57 5.04
C ASN A 324 -3.32 -9.72 4.58
N TYR A 325 -3.69 -10.39 3.48
CA TYR A 325 -3.00 -11.58 3.00
C TYR A 325 -2.79 -11.51 1.50
N LEU A 326 -1.64 -12.00 1.06
CA LEU A 326 -1.43 -12.45 -0.31
C LEU A 326 -1.82 -13.93 -0.38
N LYS A 327 -2.82 -14.26 -1.20
CA LYS A 327 -3.20 -15.64 -1.48
C LYS A 327 -3.14 -15.91 -2.97
N PHE A 328 -2.53 -17.03 -3.31
CA PHE A 328 -2.45 -17.48 -4.69
C PHE A 328 -2.46 -19.00 -4.76
N LYS A 329 -2.86 -19.52 -5.91
CA LYS A 329 -2.95 -20.95 -6.19
C LYS A 329 -1.83 -21.32 -7.16
N CYS A 330 -0.99 -22.26 -6.78
CA CYS A 330 0.05 -22.78 -7.67
C CYS A 330 -0.55 -23.41 -8.92
N ASP A 331 -0.03 -23.06 -10.10
CA ASP A 331 -0.54 -23.57 -11.38
C ASP A 331 -0.27 -25.07 -11.57
N ASN A 332 0.84 -25.57 -11.01
CA ASN A 332 1.25 -26.95 -11.19
C ASN A 332 0.46 -27.93 -10.30
N CYS A 333 0.35 -27.64 -8.99
CA CYS A 333 -0.27 -28.57 -8.03
C CYS A 333 -1.64 -28.12 -7.50
N GLY A 334 -2.05 -26.88 -7.77
CA GLY A 334 -3.30 -26.32 -7.29
C GLY A 334 -3.35 -26.00 -5.79
N LYS A 335 -2.22 -26.09 -5.08
CA LYS A 335 -2.13 -25.73 -3.65
C LYS A 335 -2.30 -24.22 -3.49
N ILE A 336 -3.11 -23.82 -2.51
CA ILE A 336 -3.29 -22.41 -2.15
C ILE A 336 -2.25 -22.03 -1.11
N HIS A 337 -1.47 -21.00 -1.41
CA HIS A 337 -0.53 -20.35 -0.52
C HIS A 337 -1.19 -19.11 0.08
N SER A 338 -0.79 -18.75 1.30
CA SER A 338 -1.35 -17.63 2.04
C SER A 338 -0.28 -17.03 2.95
N TYR A 339 0.11 -15.80 2.67
CA TYR A 339 1.12 -15.05 3.43
C TYR A 339 0.50 -13.78 3.98
N HIS A 340 0.74 -13.47 5.25
CA HIS A 340 0.23 -12.24 5.87
C HIS A 340 1.08 -11.03 5.44
N LYS A 341 0.47 -9.83 5.33
CA LYS A 341 1.16 -8.60 4.90
C LYS A 341 2.43 -8.26 5.70
N SER A 342 2.50 -8.69 6.95
CA SER A 342 3.65 -8.46 7.83
C SER A 342 4.83 -9.40 7.58
N GLU A 343 4.69 -10.38 6.69
CA GLU A 343 5.77 -11.28 6.27
C GLU A 343 6.57 -10.69 5.10
N PHE A 344 6.15 -9.53 4.58
CA PHE A 344 6.74 -8.86 3.43
C PHE A 344 7.55 -7.64 3.88
N ASP A 345 8.73 -7.47 3.29
CA ASP A 345 9.57 -6.28 3.37
C ASP A 345 9.79 -5.80 1.94
N LEU A 346 8.78 -5.13 1.39
CA LEU A 346 8.72 -4.77 -0.03
C LEU A 346 9.68 -3.61 -0.30
N ASP A 347 10.85 -3.93 -0.83
CA ASP A 347 11.83 -2.96 -1.30
C ASP A 347 11.46 -2.48 -2.72
N PHE A 348 10.93 -1.26 -2.80
CA PHE A 348 10.38 -0.70 -4.02
C PHE A 348 11.43 0.11 -4.78
N GLU A 349 11.71 -0.28 -6.02
CA GLU A 349 12.60 0.45 -6.92
C GLU A 349 11.82 1.19 -8.01
N ILE A 350 12.25 2.40 -8.39
CA ILE A 350 11.65 3.12 -9.53
C ILE A 350 12.08 2.44 -10.84
N ILE A 351 11.11 1.86 -11.56
CA ILE A 351 11.34 1.20 -12.86
C ILE A 351 10.99 2.09 -14.05
N GLU A 352 10.12 3.09 -13.89
CA GLU A 352 9.76 4.02 -14.96
C GLU A 352 9.35 5.40 -14.41
N THR A 353 9.72 6.47 -15.11
CA THR A 353 9.21 7.83 -14.84
C THR A 353 8.65 8.45 -16.11
N THR A 354 7.38 8.85 -16.08
CA THR A 354 6.69 9.47 -17.22
C THR A 354 6.22 10.89 -16.88
N GLN A 355 6.39 11.84 -17.79
CA GLN A 355 5.86 13.20 -17.61
C GLN A 355 4.39 13.29 -18.02
N ARG A 356 3.54 13.76 -17.11
CA ARG A 356 2.09 13.90 -17.31
C ARG A 356 1.63 15.30 -16.89
N SER A 357 0.35 15.61 -17.05
CA SER A 357 -0.18 16.98 -16.87
C SER A 357 -0.10 17.53 -15.45
N MET A 358 0.08 16.68 -14.44
CA MET A 358 0.17 17.03 -13.01
C MET A 358 1.56 16.75 -12.42
N GLY A 359 2.59 16.57 -13.27
CA GLY A 359 3.96 16.31 -12.86
C GLY A 359 4.51 14.98 -13.36
N ALA A 360 5.61 14.53 -12.75
CA ALA A 360 6.15 13.21 -12.99
C ALA A 360 5.23 12.15 -12.37
N GLU A 361 4.98 11.08 -13.11
CA GLU A 361 4.47 9.81 -12.60
C GLU A 361 5.65 8.86 -12.44
N ASN A 362 5.89 8.40 -11.22
CA ASN A 362 6.90 7.39 -10.93
C ASN A 362 6.23 6.03 -10.76
N HIS A 363 6.80 5.00 -11.40
CA HIS A 363 6.39 3.62 -11.31
C HIS A 363 7.43 2.86 -10.49
N TYR A 364 7.00 2.28 -9.40
CA TYR A 364 7.79 1.50 -8.47
C TYR A 364 7.45 0.02 -8.58
N GLN A 365 8.44 -0.85 -8.40
CA GLN A 365 8.25 -2.30 -8.38
C GLN A 365 9.04 -2.92 -7.22
N ALA A 366 8.41 -3.85 -6.52
CA ALA A 366 9.04 -4.77 -5.59
C ALA A 366 8.77 -6.21 -6.03
N LEU A 367 9.80 -7.07 -5.98
CA LEU A 367 9.71 -8.46 -6.42
C LEU A 367 9.89 -9.42 -5.25
N GLU A 368 8.98 -10.38 -5.14
CA GLU A 368 9.04 -11.45 -4.16
C GLU A 368 8.98 -12.81 -4.83
N SER A 369 9.69 -13.79 -4.27
CA SER A 369 9.77 -15.14 -4.84
C SER A 369 9.39 -16.19 -3.81
N PHE A 370 8.64 -17.19 -4.26
CA PHE A 370 8.14 -18.30 -3.48
C PHE A 370 8.46 -19.61 -4.16
N GLU A 371 8.79 -20.61 -3.36
CA GLU A 371 8.94 -21.98 -3.84
C GLU A 371 7.77 -22.82 -3.35
N CYS A 372 7.07 -23.46 -4.28
CA CYS A 372 6.04 -24.43 -3.95
C CYS A 372 6.67 -25.80 -3.66
N GLU A 373 6.11 -26.56 -2.70
CA GLU A 373 6.54 -27.93 -2.38
C GLU A 373 6.54 -28.90 -3.59
N CYS A 374 5.83 -28.56 -4.68
CA CYS A 374 5.87 -29.32 -5.93
C CYS A 374 7.07 -28.98 -6.84
N GLY A 375 8.00 -28.12 -6.38
CA GLY A 375 9.14 -27.63 -7.15
C GLY A 375 8.81 -26.53 -8.16
N ASN A 376 7.62 -25.92 -8.06
CA ASN A 376 7.23 -24.80 -8.91
C ASN A 376 7.70 -23.48 -8.28
N GLU A 377 8.51 -22.72 -9.00
CA GLU A 377 8.88 -21.35 -8.64
C GLU A 377 7.72 -20.41 -8.98
N ILE A 378 7.40 -19.52 -8.06
CA ILE A 378 6.30 -18.57 -8.16
C ILE A 378 6.88 -17.21 -7.80
N SER A 379 6.70 -16.21 -8.65
CA SER A 379 7.12 -14.83 -8.37
C SER A 379 5.89 -13.95 -8.24
N ALA A 380 5.94 -12.98 -7.33
CA ALA A 380 4.97 -11.91 -7.23
C ALA A 380 5.65 -10.57 -7.51
N SER A 381 5.09 -9.81 -8.45
CA SER A 381 5.44 -8.42 -8.73
C SER A 381 4.44 -7.52 -8.04
N PHE A 382 4.91 -6.70 -7.10
CA PHE A 382 4.14 -5.65 -6.46
C PHE A 382 4.48 -4.34 -7.16
N GLU A 383 3.50 -3.74 -7.81
CA GLU A 383 3.68 -2.53 -8.60
C GLU A 383 2.90 -1.38 -7.97
N LEU A 384 3.51 -0.20 -7.94
CA LEU A 384 2.98 0.99 -7.30
C LEU A 384 3.25 2.21 -8.18
N TRP A 385 2.25 3.06 -8.37
CA TRP A 385 2.41 4.30 -9.13
C TRP A 385 2.20 5.52 -8.23
N GLU A 386 3.14 6.45 -8.30
CA GLU A 386 3.07 7.75 -7.63
C GLU A 386 2.65 8.82 -8.63
N TYR A 387 1.44 9.35 -8.47
CA TYR A 387 0.97 10.46 -9.29
C TYR A 387 -0.31 11.12 -8.73
N PRO A 388 -0.37 12.45 -8.57
CA PRO A 388 0.76 13.39 -8.71
C PRO A 388 1.87 13.08 -7.71
N VAL A 389 3.06 13.66 -7.90
CA VAL A 389 4.19 13.52 -6.97
C VAL A 389 3.70 13.64 -5.52
N GLY A 390 4.00 12.65 -4.71
CA GLY A 390 3.64 12.43 -3.31
C GLY A 390 2.33 11.65 -3.07
N ALA A 391 1.62 11.18 -4.11
CA ALA A 391 0.37 10.44 -3.95
C ALA A 391 0.49 8.98 -4.40
N HIS A 392 0.04 8.05 -3.56
CA HIS A 392 -0.30 6.70 -4.04
C HIS A 392 -1.44 6.83 -5.06
N ASN A 393 -1.12 6.60 -6.33
CA ASN A 393 -2.08 6.64 -7.41
C ASN A 393 -2.75 5.27 -7.59
N ASN A 394 -1.96 4.23 -7.83
CA ASN A 394 -2.48 2.90 -8.07
C ASN A 394 -1.50 1.82 -7.59
N ASP A 395 -2.01 0.63 -7.38
CA ASP A 395 -1.24 -0.56 -7.05
C ASP A 395 -1.72 -1.77 -7.85
N SER A 396 -0.81 -2.70 -8.14
CA SER A 396 -1.16 -3.97 -8.74
C SER A 396 -0.26 -5.09 -8.22
N VAL A 397 -0.80 -6.31 -8.20
CA VAL A 397 0.00 -7.51 -7.90
C VAL A 397 -0.17 -8.49 -9.03
N GLU A 398 0.94 -8.83 -9.69
CA GLU A 398 1.00 -9.88 -10.68
C GLU A 398 1.70 -11.10 -10.11
N ILE A 399 1.22 -12.30 -10.45
CA ILE A 399 1.84 -13.56 -10.01
C ILE A 399 2.18 -14.39 -11.25
N GLU A 400 3.44 -14.76 -11.38
CA GLU A 400 3.87 -15.76 -12.36
C GLU A 400 4.02 -17.13 -11.68
N GLY A 401 3.62 -18.20 -12.36
CA GLY A 401 3.61 -19.55 -11.78
C GLY A 401 2.44 -19.85 -10.83
N GLY A 402 1.49 -18.92 -10.69
CA GLY A 402 0.27 -19.12 -9.92
C GLY A 402 -0.86 -18.15 -10.26
N GLU A 403 -2.07 -18.49 -9.82
CA GLU A 403 -3.29 -17.70 -9.96
C GLU A 403 -3.53 -16.89 -8.67
N LEU A 404 -3.49 -15.54 -8.77
CA LEU A 404 -3.81 -14.64 -7.66
C LEU A 404 -5.28 -14.80 -7.21
N ILE A 405 -5.50 -14.95 -5.91
CA ILE A 405 -6.83 -15.09 -5.29
C ILE A 405 -7.17 -13.86 -4.45
N GLU A 406 -6.22 -13.40 -3.62
CA GLU A 406 -6.41 -12.29 -2.68
C GLU A 406 -5.10 -11.53 -2.57
N THR A 407 -5.18 -10.21 -2.42
CA THR A 407 -4.04 -9.35 -2.13
C THR A 407 -4.34 -8.45 -0.94
N PHE A 408 -3.34 -7.73 -0.46
CA PHE A 408 -3.43 -6.76 0.62
C PHE A 408 -3.03 -5.37 0.11
N TYR A 409 -3.35 -4.35 0.91
CA TYR A 409 -2.95 -2.98 0.61
C TYR A 409 -1.48 -2.74 0.99
N PHE A 410 -0.67 -2.21 0.07
CA PHE A 410 0.71 -1.79 0.28
C PHE A 410 0.93 -0.38 -0.27
N THR A 411 1.93 0.34 0.25
CA THR A 411 2.32 1.68 -0.22
C THR A 411 3.72 2.01 0.27
N ILE A 412 4.38 2.99 -0.35
CA ILE A 412 5.60 3.62 0.16
C ILE A 412 5.28 4.99 0.77
N ASP A 413 6.17 5.50 1.63
CA ASP A 413 6.16 6.91 2.01
C ASP A 413 6.89 7.71 0.93
N PHE A 414 6.13 8.42 0.09
CA PHE A 414 6.69 9.25 -0.98
C PHE A 414 7.40 10.52 -0.47
N PHE A 415 7.38 10.77 0.84
CA PHE A 415 8.02 11.92 1.50
C PHE A 415 9.15 11.55 2.44
N GLU A 416 9.36 10.26 2.72
CA GLU A 416 10.64 9.82 3.24
C GLU A 416 11.63 10.00 2.08
N ASP A 417 12.41 11.09 2.15
CA ASP A 417 13.70 11.12 1.47
C ASP A 417 14.39 9.78 1.78
N ASP A 418 14.95 9.10 0.77
CA ASP A 418 15.69 7.83 0.82
C ASP A 418 16.95 7.85 1.74
N TYR A 419 16.91 8.60 2.84
CA TYR A 419 17.96 8.85 3.81
C TYR A 419 17.58 8.36 5.21
N HIS A 420 16.92 7.21 5.29
CA HIS A 420 17.00 6.38 6.48
C HIS A 420 17.80 5.12 6.13
N GLU A 421 19.12 5.29 6.02
CA GLU A 421 20.02 4.17 6.27
C GLU A 421 19.68 3.63 7.66
N ASP A 422 19.23 2.38 7.73
CA ASP A 422 19.19 1.60 8.97
C ASP A 422 20.59 1.68 9.60
N PHE A 423 20.78 2.58 10.56
CA PHE A 423 22.07 2.78 11.23
C PHE A 423 22.37 1.57 12.12
N VAL A 424 22.93 0.53 11.50
CA VAL A 424 23.45 -0.65 12.22
C VAL A 424 24.87 -0.34 12.66
N SER A 425 25.12 -0.36 13.96
CA SER A 425 26.47 -0.23 14.52
C SER A 425 27.23 -1.56 14.45
N CYS A 426 28.46 -1.52 13.98
CA CYS A 426 29.41 -2.63 13.98
C CYS A 426 29.86 -2.97 15.40
N GLU A 427 29.61 -4.20 15.84
CA GLU A 427 29.97 -4.66 17.19
C GLU A 427 31.46 -5.02 17.33
N GLU A 428 32.19 -5.14 16.21
CA GLU A 428 33.63 -5.48 16.19
C GLU A 428 34.54 -4.25 16.36
N CYS A 429 34.00 -3.02 16.33
CA CYS A 429 34.81 -1.81 16.50
C CYS A 429 34.02 -0.63 17.10
N ASP A 430 34.72 0.19 17.89
CA ASP A 430 34.16 1.44 18.44
C ASP A 430 34.29 2.63 17.48
N GLY A 431 34.78 2.40 16.25
CA GLY A 431 35.04 3.46 15.27
C GLY A 431 36.35 4.20 15.52
N ASN A 432 36.42 5.47 15.11
CA ASN A 432 37.58 6.32 15.38
C ASN A 432 37.65 6.76 16.86
N LYS A 433 38.68 7.52 17.24
CA LYS A 433 38.89 7.97 18.64
C LYS A 433 37.75 8.78 19.26
N ASP A 434 36.84 9.29 18.44
CA ASP A 434 35.68 10.09 18.84
C ASP A 434 34.37 9.28 18.80
N GLY A 435 34.43 7.96 18.54
CA GLY A 435 33.26 7.07 18.48
C GLY A 435 32.48 7.18 17.16
N VAL A 436 33.13 7.61 16.07
CA VAL A 436 32.50 7.84 14.76
C VAL A 436 33.03 6.86 13.71
N GLY A 437 32.15 6.33 12.86
CA GLY A 437 32.49 5.47 11.73
C GLY A 437 32.28 3.97 11.96
N ASN A 438 31.79 3.56 13.13
CA ASN A 438 31.40 2.16 13.39
C ASN A 438 30.01 1.82 12.83
N TYR A 439 29.58 2.42 11.74
CA TYR A 439 28.31 2.09 11.10
C TYR A 439 28.52 1.10 9.95
N VAL A 440 27.52 0.28 9.69
CA VAL A 440 27.48 -0.66 8.59
C VAL A 440 26.68 -0.02 7.46
N HIS A 441 27.34 0.22 6.34
CA HIS A 441 26.76 0.81 5.13
C HIS A 441 26.78 -0.18 3.97
N ASN A 442 26.19 0.22 2.84
CA ASN A 442 26.11 -0.55 1.60
C ASN A 442 25.45 -1.92 1.79
N TRP A 443 24.27 -1.94 2.43
CA TRP A 443 23.46 -3.14 2.51
C TRP A 443 23.01 -3.55 1.10
N GLY A 444 23.26 -4.80 0.73
CA GLY A 444 22.86 -5.34 -0.57
C GLY A 444 22.74 -6.86 -0.53
N LYS A 445 22.05 -7.43 -1.53
CA LYS A 445 21.93 -8.88 -1.68
C LYS A 445 23.28 -9.50 -2.05
N HIS A 446 23.65 -10.56 -1.33
CA HIS A 446 24.86 -11.35 -1.53
C HIS A 446 24.48 -12.82 -1.63
N GLU A 447 24.99 -13.53 -2.64
CA GLU A 447 24.74 -14.96 -2.82
C GLU A 447 25.40 -15.78 -1.72
N ILE A 448 24.73 -16.85 -1.28
CA ILE A 448 25.29 -17.78 -0.29
C ILE A 448 25.30 -19.20 -0.86
N GLU A 449 26.38 -19.94 -0.61
CA GLU A 449 26.41 -21.36 -0.88
C GLU A 449 25.70 -22.12 0.24
N ASN A 450 24.58 -22.74 -0.08
CA ASN A 450 23.76 -23.45 0.90
C ASN A 450 24.05 -24.95 0.86
N GLU A 451 24.55 -25.50 1.96
CA GLU A 451 24.86 -26.92 2.10
C GLU A 451 23.62 -27.77 2.43
N PHE A 452 22.52 -27.15 2.84
CA PHE A 452 21.28 -27.87 3.09
C PHE A 452 20.70 -28.40 1.77
N PRO A 453 20.22 -29.65 1.73
CA PRO A 453 19.57 -30.17 0.53
C PRO A 453 18.28 -29.41 0.25
N HIS A 454 17.91 -29.27 -1.03
CA HIS A 454 16.73 -28.51 -1.48
C HIS A 454 15.41 -28.89 -0.78
N ASN A 455 15.28 -30.15 -0.33
CA ASN A 455 14.10 -30.63 0.40
C ASN A 455 14.07 -30.25 1.88
N HIS A 456 15.11 -29.60 2.40
CA HIS A 456 15.20 -29.16 3.79
C HIS A 456 14.61 -27.75 3.96
N VAL A 457 13.99 -27.47 5.10
CA VAL A 457 13.35 -26.16 5.38
C VAL A 457 14.34 -24.97 5.28
N ASN A 458 15.63 -25.23 5.50
CA ASN A 458 16.70 -24.24 5.35
C ASN A 458 17.36 -24.25 3.96
N GLY A 459 17.02 -25.19 3.06
CA GLY A 459 17.57 -25.29 1.70
C GLY A 459 17.08 -24.18 0.75
N LYS A 460 16.02 -23.46 1.14
CA LYS A 460 15.45 -22.34 0.38
C LYS A 460 16.27 -21.05 0.37
N TYR A 461 17.31 -20.96 1.21
CA TYR A 461 18.09 -19.73 1.35
C TYR A 461 19.24 -19.71 0.35
N SER A 462 19.15 -18.87 -0.69
CA SER A 462 20.17 -18.70 -1.73
C SER A 462 20.89 -17.35 -1.67
N THR A 463 20.34 -16.38 -0.95
CA THR A 463 20.93 -15.05 -0.77
C THR A 463 20.77 -14.55 0.66
N VAL A 464 21.63 -13.63 1.05
CA VAL A 464 21.60 -12.90 2.32
C VAL A 464 21.79 -11.41 2.08
N ILE A 465 21.22 -10.54 2.93
CA ILE A 465 21.53 -9.11 2.90
C ILE A 465 22.84 -8.91 3.66
N SER A 466 23.85 -8.34 3.00
CA SER A 466 25.17 -8.08 3.59
C SER A 466 25.56 -6.61 3.46
N GLY A 467 26.29 -6.10 4.44
CA GLY A 467 26.85 -4.75 4.46
C GLY A 467 28.25 -4.77 5.06
N SER A 468 29.00 -3.67 4.93
CA SER A 468 30.36 -3.58 5.47
C SER A 468 30.48 -2.41 6.43
N CYS A 469 31.24 -2.59 7.51
CA CYS A 469 31.55 -1.50 8.42
C CYS A 469 32.46 -0.47 7.75
N ASP A 470 32.11 0.81 7.82
CA ASP A 470 32.88 1.91 7.21
C ASP A 470 34.29 2.06 7.79
N TRP A 471 34.48 1.68 9.06
CA TRP A 471 35.78 1.85 9.73
C TRP A 471 36.68 0.62 9.65
N CYS A 472 36.15 -0.56 10.00
CA CYS A 472 36.95 -1.78 10.06
C CYS A 472 36.75 -2.72 8.86
N SER A 473 35.86 -2.36 7.93
CA SER A 473 35.51 -3.18 6.75
C SER A 473 34.99 -4.58 7.08
N THR A 474 34.61 -4.83 8.34
CA THR A 474 34.01 -6.10 8.74
C THR A 474 32.69 -6.32 8.02
N LEU A 475 32.55 -7.49 7.42
CA LEU A 475 31.32 -7.95 6.79
C LEU A 475 30.25 -8.19 7.87
N HIS A 476 29.06 -7.69 7.63
CA HIS A 476 27.87 -7.97 8.43
C HIS A 476 26.80 -8.56 7.52
N ILE A 477 26.03 -9.51 8.03
CA ILE A 477 24.91 -10.11 7.29
C ILE A 477 23.65 -10.11 8.13
N ARG A 478 22.49 -9.91 7.51
CA ARG A 478 21.18 -10.12 8.14
C ARG A 478 20.73 -11.55 7.89
N CYS A 479 20.53 -12.32 8.95
CA CYS A 479 20.12 -13.72 8.83
C CYS A 479 18.82 -13.85 8.03
N PRO A 480 18.75 -14.68 6.97
CA PRO A 480 17.56 -14.82 6.13
C PRO A 480 16.39 -15.53 6.84
N LYS A 481 16.60 -16.06 8.06
CA LYS A 481 15.56 -16.72 8.86
C LYS A 481 15.02 -15.86 10.00
N CYS A 482 15.86 -15.10 10.68
CA CYS A 482 15.46 -14.34 11.88
C CYS A 482 15.87 -12.86 11.83
N HIS A 483 16.44 -12.40 10.72
CA HIS A 483 16.85 -11.02 10.45
C HIS A 483 17.89 -10.43 11.42
N SER A 484 18.43 -11.23 12.34
CA SER A 484 19.50 -10.75 13.23
C SER A 484 20.74 -10.39 12.40
N VAL A 485 21.40 -9.30 12.75
CA VAL A 485 22.69 -8.94 12.19
C VAL A 485 23.75 -9.87 12.77
N ASN A 486 24.71 -10.30 11.97
CA ASN A 486 25.82 -11.16 12.38
C ASN A 486 27.11 -10.61 11.77
N SER A 487 28.13 -10.36 12.59
CA SER A 487 29.46 -9.90 12.14
C SER A 487 30.36 -11.07 11.69
N PHE A 488 31.18 -10.84 10.67
CA PHE A 488 32.18 -11.79 10.15
C PHE A 488 33.54 -11.11 9.99
N PRO A 489 34.26 -10.86 11.10
CA PRO A 489 35.60 -10.28 11.05
C PRO A 489 36.57 -11.21 10.31
N GLU A 490 37.60 -10.66 9.68
CA GLU A 490 38.58 -11.47 8.94
C GLU A 490 39.30 -12.50 9.81
N SER A 491 39.46 -12.20 11.10
CA SER A 491 40.10 -13.10 12.08
C SER A 491 39.33 -14.41 12.30
N SER A 492 38.02 -14.44 12.06
CA SER A 492 37.19 -15.65 12.16
C SER A 492 36.87 -16.26 10.79
N SER A 493 37.63 -15.89 9.76
CA SER A 493 37.52 -16.54 8.45
C SER A 493 37.78 -18.04 8.58
N ASN A 494 36.96 -18.83 7.90
CA ASN A 494 36.90 -20.30 7.94
C ASN A 494 36.38 -20.90 9.25
N GLU A 495 35.90 -20.10 10.21
CA GLU A 495 35.20 -20.62 11.39
C GLU A 495 33.68 -20.67 11.15
N LYS A 496 33.06 -21.73 11.67
CA LYS A 496 31.60 -21.87 11.68
C LYS A 496 31.02 -21.05 12.82
N LYS A 497 30.12 -20.12 12.50
CA LYS A 497 29.45 -19.22 13.46
C LYS A 497 27.96 -19.53 13.52
N GLU A 498 27.43 -19.77 14.71
CA GLU A 498 25.98 -19.86 14.92
C GLU A 498 25.35 -18.47 14.79
N CYS A 499 24.15 -18.42 14.21
CA CYS A 499 23.38 -17.19 14.10
C CYS A 499 23.08 -16.59 15.48
N GLU A 500 23.44 -15.33 15.69
CA GLU A 500 23.27 -14.59 16.95
C GLU A 500 21.81 -14.43 17.37
N GLY A 501 20.87 -14.47 16.41
CA GLY A 501 19.43 -14.50 16.68
C GLY A 501 18.91 -15.82 17.26
N GLY A 502 19.77 -16.84 17.39
CA GLY A 502 19.43 -18.14 17.98
C GLY A 502 18.45 -18.96 17.14
N CYS A 503 18.43 -18.76 15.82
CA CYS A 503 17.51 -19.45 14.91
C CYS A 503 18.00 -20.84 14.46
N GLY A 504 19.17 -21.26 14.94
CA GLY A 504 19.81 -22.55 14.63
C GLY A 504 20.42 -22.65 13.23
N LEU A 505 20.64 -21.52 12.54
CA LEU A 505 21.45 -21.49 11.32
C LEU A 505 22.93 -21.28 11.65
N PHE A 506 23.80 -21.89 10.84
CA PHE A 506 25.25 -21.72 10.95
C PHE A 506 25.81 -21.14 9.67
N PHE A 507 26.62 -20.11 9.77
CA PHE A 507 27.25 -19.44 8.65
C PHE A 507 28.77 -19.59 8.74
N LYS A 508 29.43 -19.56 7.58
CA LYS A 508 30.89 -19.59 7.49
C LYS A 508 31.34 -18.66 6.37
N ARG A 509 32.29 -17.78 6.67
CA ARG A 509 32.99 -16.97 5.66
C ARG A 509 34.27 -17.69 5.29
N GLU A 510 34.36 -18.28 4.10
CA GLU A 510 35.58 -18.91 3.60
C GLU A 510 36.39 -17.90 2.80
N ALA A 511 37.68 -17.77 3.11
CA ALA A 511 38.57 -16.84 2.40
C ALA A 511 39.45 -17.60 1.40
N GLU A 512 39.45 -17.18 0.14
CA GLU A 512 40.32 -17.70 -0.91
C GLU A 512 41.45 -16.71 -1.20
N TYR A 513 42.69 -17.14 -0.98
CA TYR A 513 43.88 -16.33 -1.29
C TYR A 513 44.33 -16.61 -2.72
N SER A 514 44.02 -15.69 -3.64
CA SER A 514 44.58 -15.72 -5.00
C SER A 514 46.05 -15.29 -4.98
N SER A 515 46.85 -15.77 -5.95
CA SER A 515 48.28 -15.44 -6.12
C SER A 515 48.56 -13.96 -6.39
N ASP A 516 47.52 -13.17 -6.59
CA ASP A 516 47.57 -11.81 -7.13
C ASP A 516 47.28 -10.75 -6.04
N GLY A 517 47.08 -11.19 -4.79
CA GLY A 517 46.98 -10.32 -3.61
C GLY A 517 45.58 -9.77 -3.32
N PHE A 518 44.55 -10.20 -4.05
CA PHE A 518 43.15 -9.93 -3.74
C PHE A 518 42.54 -11.11 -2.96
N SER A 519 41.96 -10.81 -1.79
CA SER A 519 41.20 -11.77 -0.99
C SER A 519 39.75 -11.79 -1.47
N GLU A 520 39.34 -12.87 -2.12
CA GLU A 520 37.92 -13.16 -2.35
C GLU A 520 37.40 -14.01 -1.19
N TYR A 521 36.11 -13.89 -0.88
CA TYR A 521 35.48 -14.73 0.13
C TYR A 521 34.16 -15.27 -0.39
N THR A 522 33.82 -16.46 0.09
CA THR A 522 32.54 -17.12 -0.17
C THR A 522 31.81 -17.27 1.15
N LEU A 523 30.53 -16.89 1.18
CA LEU A 523 29.70 -17.08 2.36
C LEU A 523 28.88 -18.36 2.23
N LYS A 524 28.98 -19.24 3.23
CA LYS A 524 28.30 -20.53 3.25
C LYS A 524 27.27 -20.60 4.36
N LEU A 525 26.12 -21.20 4.07
CA LEU A 525 25.16 -21.68 5.06
C LEU A 525 25.42 -23.17 5.29
N ILE A 526 25.93 -23.49 6.49
CA ILE A 526 26.45 -24.80 6.85
C ILE A 526 25.33 -25.68 7.40
N ASP A 527 25.22 -26.91 6.86
CA ASP A 527 24.38 -27.96 7.45
C ASP A 527 25.17 -28.64 8.57
N ASP A 528 24.86 -28.29 9.82
CA ASP A 528 25.56 -28.77 11.00
C ASP A 528 25.40 -30.26 11.28
N ARG A 529 24.51 -30.93 10.55
CA ARG A 529 24.29 -32.37 10.62
C ARG A 529 25.26 -33.15 9.74
N LEU A 530 25.94 -32.51 8.79
CA LEU A 530 26.92 -33.20 7.95
C LEU A 530 28.17 -33.55 8.77
N ALA A 531 28.46 -34.86 8.88
CA ALA A 531 29.62 -35.40 9.58
C ALA A 531 30.37 -36.40 8.70
N ALA A 532 31.69 -36.51 8.91
CA ALA A 532 32.50 -37.54 8.25
C ALA A 532 32.39 -38.86 9.03
N CYS A 533 32.06 -39.95 8.34
CA CYS A 533 32.01 -41.27 8.94
C CYS A 533 33.40 -41.69 9.43
N GLY A 534 33.53 -42.01 10.73
CA GLY A 534 34.79 -42.44 11.33
C GLY A 534 35.33 -43.77 10.78
N SER A 535 34.52 -44.53 10.04
CA SER A 535 34.92 -45.82 9.45
C SER A 535 35.36 -45.71 7.99
N CYS A 536 34.57 -45.05 7.13
CA CYS A 536 34.84 -44.98 5.69
C CYS A 536 35.31 -43.61 5.20
N GLY A 537 35.22 -42.57 6.04
CA GLY A 537 35.59 -41.20 5.69
C GLY A 537 34.58 -40.46 4.78
N ASN A 538 33.48 -41.10 4.37
CA ASN A 538 32.43 -40.45 3.59
C ASN A 538 31.57 -39.53 4.46
N GLU A 539 31.12 -38.42 3.88
CA GLU A 539 30.18 -37.49 4.52
C GLU A 539 28.76 -38.08 4.56
N PHE A 540 28.07 -37.91 5.68
CA PHE A 540 26.69 -38.32 5.88
C PHE A 540 25.98 -37.37 6.85
N VAL A 541 24.64 -37.40 6.86
CA VAL A 541 23.83 -36.60 7.79
C VAL A 541 23.69 -37.36 9.10
N ASP A 542 24.37 -36.89 10.14
CA ASP A 542 24.29 -37.42 11.50
C ASP A 542 23.10 -36.79 12.25
N VAL A 543 22.01 -37.55 12.32
CA VAL A 543 20.74 -37.10 12.94
C VAL A 543 20.69 -37.46 14.45
N GLU A 544 21.51 -38.41 14.91
CA GLU A 544 21.45 -38.97 16.27
C GLU A 544 22.77 -38.87 17.09
N GLY A 545 23.85 -38.34 16.51
CA GLY A 545 25.18 -38.26 17.15
C GLY A 545 26.04 -39.51 16.93
N ASN A 546 25.75 -40.29 15.90
CA ASN A 546 26.46 -41.53 15.58
C ASN A 546 27.72 -41.21 14.79
N SER A 547 28.90 -41.67 15.24
CA SER A 547 30.18 -41.37 14.56
C SER A 547 30.43 -42.16 13.26
N ILE A 548 29.44 -42.87 12.74
CA ILE A 548 29.55 -43.83 11.62
C ILE A 548 28.29 -43.70 10.75
N CYS A 549 28.43 -43.72 9.42
CA CYS A 549 27.30 -43.63 8.49
C CYS A 549 26.46 -44.92 8.44
N GLU A 550 25.19 -44.80 8.04
CA GLU A 550 24.19 -45.88 8.01
C GLU A 550 24.70 -47.15 7.29
N ASN A 551 25.38 -47.00 6.14
CA ASN A 551 25.98 -48.13 5.42
C ASN A 551 27.08 -48.86 6.23
N CYS A 552 27.90 -48.10 6.97
CA CYS A 552 28.95 -48.67 7.81
C CYS A 552 28.41 -49.22 9.14
N GLU A 553 27.27 -48.71 9.61
CA GLU A 553 26.54 -49.22 10.76
C GLU A 553 25.85 -50.56 10.43
N GLU A 554 25.25 -50.67 9.24
CA GLU A 554 24.72 -51.93 8.71
C GLU A 554 25.83 -52.98 8.54
N ASP A 555 26.97 -52.62 7.95
CA ASP A 555 28.14 -53.51 7.80
C ASP A 555 28.76 -53.95 9.15
N TYR A 556 28.57 -53.17 10.22
CA TYR A 556 29.01 -53.52 11.57
C TYR A 556 28.02 -54.45 12.28
N ASN A 557 26.73 -54.25 12.06
CA ASN A 557 25.65 -55.05 12.65
C ASN A 557 25.48 -56.42 11.97
N ASP A 558 25.97 -56.59 10.74
CA ASP A 558 25.97 -57.85 9.99
C ASP A 558 27.20 -58.76 10.23
N LYS A 559 28.07 -58.43 11.20
CA LYS A 559 29.27 -59.22 11.57
C LYS A 559 29.17 -60.00 12.87
#